data_AF-A0A3M6ZZF7-F1
#
_entry.id   AF-A0A3M6ZZF7-F1
#
_cell.length_a   1.000
_cell.length_b   1.000
_cell.length_c   1.000
_cell.angle_alpha   90.00
_cell.angle_beta   90.00
_cell.angle_gamma   90.00
#
_symmetry.space_group_name_H-M   'P 1'
#
loop_
_entity.id
_entity.type
_entity.pdbx_description
1 polymer ?
#
loop_
_entity_poly.entity_id
_entity_poly.type
_entity_poly.pdbx_seq_one_letter_code
_entity_poly.pdbx_strand_id
1 'polypeptide(L)'
;MNANQRDLEIEDDLARAQKALRELKSQISSQSKKNFVLEKDVRYLDSRIALLVQNRMALEERDEVASHLDDATDMSEGFFPNDEKTQKYGNLLFLLQSEPRHIAHLCRLVTMAEIDQLLQTVMFTIYGNQYESREEHLLLTMFQSVLTYQFDNTPDYSSLLRANTPVSRMMTTYTRRGPGQSYLKSVLADRINSLIEIKDLDLEINPLKVYETMVDKIESGGEPLPAGLQKGITAEQAAANENVQRIIAPRIDMLIEIANSFLDTIIDGLEETPYGIRWICKQIRSLTRRKYPDAQEQTICTLIGGFFFLRFINPAIVTPRSYMLIEQMPAENPKRTLTYVAKMLQNLANKPSYAKEPYMQKLAPFIQQNKERINKFMIDLCEVQDFYETLEMDNYVALSKRDLEL
;
A
#
# COMPACT_ATOMS: atom_id res chain seq x y z
N MET A 1 -31.88 12.43 41.89
CA MET A 1 -31.68 12.70 40.44
C MET A 1 -32.84 12.07 39.69
N ASN A 2 -33.66 12.89 39.05
CA ASN A 2 -34.80 12.43 38.25
C ASN A 2 -34.30 11.83 36.93
N ALA A 3 -35.01 10.84 36.36
CA ALA A 3 -34.64 10.17 35.11
C ALA A 3 -34.39 11.17 33.97
N ASN A 4 -35.28 12.16 33.78
CA ASN A 4 -35.13 13.22 32.78
C ASN A 4 -33.84 14.05 32.92
N GLN A 5 -33.31 14.20 34.13
CA GLN A 5 -32.12 15.00 34.39
C GLN A 5 -30.85 14.23 34.03
N ARG A 6 -30.88 12.90 34.18
CA ARG A 6 -29.83 12.01 33.68
C ARG A 6 -29.87 11.88 32.16
N ASP A 7 -31.05 11.84 31.56
CA ASP A 7 -31.20 11.77 30.11
C ASP A 7 -30.67 13.04 29.41
N LEU A 8 -30.93 14.21 29.99
CA LEU A 8 -30.38 15.50 29.53
C LEU A 8 -28.85 15.58 29.68
N GLU A 9 -28.29 15.06 30.78
CA GLU A 9 -26.83 14.99 30.96
C GLU A 9 -26.19 14.03 29.95
N ILE A 10 -26.82 12.88 29.67
CA ILE A 10 -26.35 11.91 28.67
C ILE A 10 -26.39 12.51 27.25
N GLU A 11 -27.45 13.25 26.89
CA GLU A 11 -27.53 13.95 25.60
C GLU A 11 -26.44 15.04 25.46
N ASP A 12 -26.18 15.81 26.51
CA ASP A 12 -25.16 16.86 26.52
C ASP A 12 -23.74 16.26 26.46
N ASP A 13 -23.48 15.17 27.18
CA ASP A 13 -22.22 14.42 27.11
C ASP A 13 -22.01 13.76 25.75
N LEU A 14 -23.06 13.20 25.14
CA LEU A 14 -23.02 12.65 23.79
C LEU A 14 -22.71 13.76 22.76
N ALA A 15 -23.35 14.93 22.88
CA ALA A 15 -23.11 16.07 22.01
C ALA A 15 -21.67 16.61 22.15
N ARG A 16 -21.16 16.72 23.38
CA ARG A 16 -19.76 17.07 23.66
C ARG A 16 -18.80 16.06 23.03
N ALA A 17 -19.04 14.76 23.23
CA ALA A 17 -18.20 13.70 22.67
C ALA A 17 -18.22 13.71 21.13
N GLN A 18 -19.38 13.91 20.51
CA GLN A 18 -19.53 14.04 19.05
C GLN A 18 -18.79 15.26 18.50
N LYS A 19 -18.86 16.41 19.19
CA LYS A 19 -18.12 17.62 18.81
C LYS A 19 -16.61 17.40 18.90
N ALA A 20 -16.13 16.84 20.01
CA ALA A 20 -14.71 16.50 20.19
C ALA A 20 -14.23 15.50 19.12
N LEU A 21 -15.04 14.48 18.80
CA LEU A 21 -14.74 13.53 17.74
C LEU A 21 -14.63 14.21 16.37
N ARG A 22 -15.52 15.17 16.06
CA ARG A 22 -15.48 15.93 14.81
C ARG A 22 -14.24 16.80 14.71
N GLU A 23 -13.87 17.48 15.79
CA GLU A 23 -12.64 18.29 15.86
C GLU A 23 -11.39 17.41 15.68
N LEU A 24 -11.33 16.27 16.37
CA LEU A 24 -10.22 15.32 16.25
C LEU A 24 -10.11 14.76 14.82
N LYS A 25 -11.23 14.38 14.19
CA LYS A 25 -11.28 13.93 12.79
C LYS A 25 -10.74 15.00 11.83
N SER A 26 -11.11 16.26 12.04
CA SER A 26 -10.62 17.39 11.24
C SER A 26 -9.11 17.61 11.42
N GLN A 27 -8.62 17.53 12.66
CA GLN A 27 -7.18 17.62 12.94
C GLN A 27 -6.39 16.47 12.30
N ILE A 28 -6.90 15.23 12.39
CA ILE A 28 -6.27 14.07 11.73
C ILE A 28 -6.25 14.27 10.21
N SER A 29 -7.33 14.76 9.60
CA SER A 29 -7.35 15.04 8.15
C SER A 29 -6.29 16.10 7.77
N SER A 30 -6.23 17.21 8.50
CA SER A 30 -5.23 18.28 8.28
C SER A 30 -3.79 17.76 8.43
N GLN A 31 -3.53 16.98 9.48
CA GLN A 31 -2.22 16.37 9.70
C GLN A 31 -1.90 15.29 8.65
N SER A 32 -2.89 14.52 8.19
CA SER A 32 -2.69 13.54 7.10
C SER A 32 -2.26 14.24 5.82
N LYS A 33 -2.85 15.40 5.51
CA LYS A 33 -2.45 16.23 4.36
C LYS A 33 -1.00 16.71 4.48
N LYS A 34 -0.59 17.19 5.67
CA LYS A 34 0.81 17.61 5.93
C LYS A 34 1.78 16.44 5.83
N ASN A 35 1.48 15.32 6.49
CA ASN A 35 2.32 14.12 6.48
C ASN A 35 2.52 13.57 5.06
N PHE A 36 1.49 13.60 4.21
CA PHE A 36 1.63 13.15 2.83
C PHE A 36 2.54 14.04 1.98
N VAL A 37 2.48 15.37 2.17
CA VAL A 37 3.42 16.32 1.52
C VAL A 37 4.85 15.98 1.95
N LEU A 38 5.08 15.82 3.25
CA LEU A 38 6.39 15.42 3.78
C LEU A 38 6.83 14.06 3.25
N GLU A 39 5.93 13.08 3.13
CA GLU A 39 6.25 11.78 2.52
C GLU A 39 6.60 11.88 1.02
N LYS A 40 5.99 12.82 0.29
CA LYS A 40 6.34 13.10 -1.11
C LYS A 40 7.75 13.67 -1.17
N ASP A 41 8.05 14.64 -0.30
CA ASP A 41 9.35 15.30 -0.25
C ASP A 41 10.44 14.32 0.19
N VAL A 42 10.17 13.47 1.18
CA VAL A 42 11.07 12.39 1.59
C VAL A 42 11.32 11.40 0.46
N ARG A 43 10.28 10.96 -0.27
CA ARG A 43 10.45 10.04 -1.41
C ARG A 43 11.25 10.66 -2.56
N TYR A 44 11.06 11.95 -2.80
CA TYR A 44 11.82 12.71 -3.77
C TYR A 44 13.30 12.81 -3.35
N LEU A 45 13.55 13.15 -2.09
CA LEU A 45 14.89 13.19 -1.51
C LEU A 45 15.55 11.81 -1.53
N ASP A 46 14.86 10.74 -1.14
CA ASP A 46 15.38 9.36 -1.16
C ASP A 46 15.74 8.91 -2.58
N SER A 47 14.91 9.21 -3.57
CA SER A 47 15.18 8.89 -4.98
C SER A 47 16.42 9.64 -5.48
N ARG A 48 16.59 10.90 -5.05
CA ARG A 48 17.73 11.72 -5.47
C ARG A 48 18.99 11.40 -4.69
N ILE A 49 18.91 11.01 -3.42
CA ILE A 49 20.00 10.41 -2.65
C ILE A 49 20.44 9.11 -3.31
N ALA A 50 19.51 8.26 -3.73
CA ALA A 50 19.86 7.03 -4.45
C ALA A 50 20.62 7.35 -5.74
N LEU A 51 20.17 8.35 -6.52
CA LEU A 51 20.87 8.82 -7.71
C LEU A 51 22.24 9.44 -7.40
N LEU A 52 22.37 10.26 -6.35
CA LEU A 52 23.62 10.88 -5.87
C LEU A 52 24.61 9.86 -5.30
N VAL A 53 24.13 8.76 -4.73
CA VAL A 53 24.96 7.64 -4.29
C VAL A 53 25.43 6.81 -5.49
N GLN A 54 24.58 6.68 -6.51
CA GLN A 54 24.88 5.94 -7.73
C GLN A 54 25.84 6.71 -8.66
N ASN A 55 25.69 8.04 -8.73
CA ASN A 55 26.53 8.97 -9.46
C ASN A 55 27.38 9.73 -8.44
N ARG A 56 28.63 9.33 -8.21
CA ARG A 56 29.56 10.04 -7.30
C ARG A 56 29.64 11.55 -7.63
N MET A 57 28.77 12.32 -6.96
CA MET A 57 28.65 13.77 -6.82
C MET A 57 29.17 14.65 -7.98
N ALA A 58 28.25 15.08 -8.86
CA ALA A 58 28.43 16.29 -9.65
C ALA A 58 27.92 17.52 -8.87
N LEU A 59 28.66 18.64 -8.88
CA LEU A 59 28.32 19.87 -8.15
C LEU A 59 26.99 20.50 -8.60
N GLU A 60 26.58 20.28 -9.86
CA GLU A 60 25.35 20.83 -10.44
C GLU A 60 24.07 20.27 -9.79
N GLU A 61 24.09 19.01 -9.32
CA GLU A 61 22.93 18.39 -8.67
C GLU A 61 22.65 18.95 -7.26
N ARG A 62 23.62 19.64 -6.65
CA ARG A 62 23.49 20.21 -5.30
C ARG A 62 22.71 21.53 -5.30
N ASP A 63 22.89 22.34 -6.34
CA ASP A 63 22.19 23.62 -6.51
C ASP A 63 20.73 23.41 -6.92
N GLU A 64 20.42 22.35 -7.68
CA GLU A 64 19.03 21.93 -7.98
C GLU A 64 18.29 21.37 -6.75
N VAL A 65 19.02 20.93 -5.72
CA VAL A 65 18.41 20.52 -4.45
C VAL A 65 18.06 21.71 -3.60
N ALA A 66 18.95 22.69 -3.53
CA ALA A 66 18.71 23.94 -2.83
C ALA A 66 17.56 24.74 -3.46
N SER A 67 17.52 24.86 -4.79
CA SER A 67 16.46 25.62 -5.48
C SER A 67 15.06 25.02 -5.30
N HIS A 68 14.94 23.69 -5.30
CA HIS A 68 13.64 23.03 -5.16
C HIS A 68 13.14 22.96 -3.70
N LEU A 69 14.07 23.05 -2.74
CA LEU A 69 13.74 23.25 -1.32
C LEU A 69 13.28 24.69 -1.07
N ASP A 70 13.89 25.67 -1.74
CA ASP A 70 13.42 27.07 -1.75
C ASP A 70 12.01 27.19 -2.38
N ASP A 71 11.73 26.51 -3.50
CA ASP A 71 10.38 26.44 -4.11
C ASP A 71 9.34 25.72 -3.22
N ALA A 72 9.76 24.83 -2.33
CA ALA A 72 8.87 24.17 -1.37
C ALA A 72 8.51 25.08 -0.18
N THR A 73 9.41 26.02 0.18
CA THR A 73 9.13 27.11 1.14
C THR A 73 8.37 28.27 0.51
N ASP A 74 8.57 28.52 -0.78
CA ASP A 74 7.77 29.46 -1.57
C ASP A 74 6.55 28.74 -2.19
N MET A 75 5.64 28.28 -1.33
CA MET A 75 4.24 28.39 -1.71
C MET A 75 3.97 29.88 -1.89
N SER A 76 4.21 30.41 -3.10
CA SER A 76 3.84 31.77 -3.46
C SER A 76 2.46 32.02 -2.87
N GLU A 77 2.35 32.96 -1.93
CA GLU A 77 1.07 33.38 -1.38
C GLU A 77 0.30 33.99 -2.57
N GLY A 78 -0.37 33.12 -3.33
CA GLY A 78 -1.25 33.54 -4.39
C GLY A 78 -2.26 34.49 -3.78
N PHE A 79 -2.52 35.60 -4.46
CA PHE A 79 -3.54 36.55 -4.04
C PHE A 79 -4.87 35.80 -3.84
N PHE A 80 -5.38 35.81 -2.60
CA PHE A 80 -6.63 35.14 -2.28
C PHE A 80 -7.74 35.75 -3.14
N PRO A 81 -8.60 34.95 -3.81
CA PRO A 81 -9.61 35.51 -4.70
C PRO A 81 -10.54 36.47 -3.95
N ASN A 82 -11.06 37.49 -4.65
CA ASN A 82 -12.13 38.32 -4.09
C ASN A 82 -13.36 37.48 -3.73
N ASP A 83 -14.24 37.98 -2.86
CA ASP A 83 -15.38 37.23 -2.33
C ASP A 83 -16.23 36.57 -3.42
N GLU A 84 -16.45 37.27 -4.54
CA GLU A 84 -17.17 36.74 -5.69
C GLU A 84 -16.47 35.54 -6.35
N LYS A 85 -15.15 35.61 -6.58
CA LYS A 85 -14.39 34.47 -7.11
C LYS A 85 -14.31 33.33 -6.10
N THR A 86 -14.16 33.63 -4.81
CA THR A 86 -14.16 32.62 -3.74
C THR A 86 -15.48 31.85 -3.73
N GLN A 87 -16.61 32.54 -3.85
CA GLN A 87 -17.92 31.90 -3.97
C GLN A 87 -18.04 31.04 -5.24
N LYS A 88 -17.56 31.53 -6.39
CA LYS A 88 -17.57 30.76 -7.65
C LYS A 88 -16.69 29.51 -7.57
N TYR A 89 -15.49 29.60 -7.00
CA TYR A 89 -14.64 28.43 -6.78
C TYR A 89 -15.23 27.47 -5.74
N GLY A 90 -15.88 27.98 -4.69
CA GLY A 90 -16.64 27.17 -3.75
C GLY A 90 -17.73 26.35 -4.44
N ASN A 91 -18.51 26.97 -5.32
CA ASN A 91 -19.53 26.30 -6.12
C ASN A 91 -18.93 25.24 -7.07
N LEU A 92 -17.79 25.54 -7.71
CA LEU A 92 -17.08 24.59 -8.55
C LEU A 92 -16.59 23.38 -7.76
N LEU A 93 -15.94 23.59 -6.61
CA LEU A 93 -15.44 22.51 -5.76
C LEU A 93 -16.58 21.65 -5.21
N PHE A 94 -17.69 22.28 -4.81
CA PHE A 94 -18.90 21.58 -4.42
C PHE A 94 -19.44 20.69 -5.53
N LEU A 95 -19.46 21.18 -6.79
CA LEU A 95 -19.89 20.38 -7.94
C LEU A 95 -18.93 19.22 -8.21
N LEU A 96 -17.62 19.45 -8.14
CA LEU A 96 -16.60 18.40 -8.32
C LEU A 96 -16.68 17.31 -7.25
N GLN A 97 -17.03 17.68 -6.01
CA GLN A 97 -17.24 16.74 -4.91
C GLN A 97 -18.57 15.99 -5.04
N SER A 98 -19.65 16.69 -5.38
CA SER A 98 -21.01 16.11 -5.46
C SER A 98 -21.21 15.26 -6.70
N GLU A 99 -20.45 15.50 -7.77
CA GLU A 99 -20.49 14.74 -9.01
C GLU A 99 -19.14 14.09 -9.33
N PRO A 100 -18.83 12.93 -8.71
CA PRO A 100 -17.53 12.23 -8.86
C PRO A 100 -17.12 11.92 -10.30
N ARG A 101 -18.07 11.88 -11.23
CA ARG A 101 -17.87 11.65 -12.68
C ARG A 101 -16.87 12.59 -13.31
N HIS A 102 -16.82 13.87 -12.89
CA HIS A 102 -15.92 14.86 -13.47
C HIS A 102 -14.47 14.56 -13.13
N ILE A 103 -14.20 14.27 -11.85
CA ILE A 103 -12.88 13.86 -11.37
C ILE A 103 -12.48 12.52 -12.00
N ALA A 104 -13.41 11.57 -12.08
CA ALA A 104 -13.17 10.29 -12.75
C ALA A 104 -12.79 10.46 -14.23
N HIS A 105 -13.36 11.45 -14.92
CA HIS A 105 -12.93 11.78 -16.29
C HIS A 105 -11.52 12.37 -16.31
N LEU A 106 -11.22 13.31 -15.41
CA LEU A 106 -9.91 13.94 -15.32
C LEU A 106 -8.79 12.92 -15.04
N CYS A 107 -9.01 11.97 -14.12
CA CYS A 107 -8.07 10.87 -13.82
C CYS A 107 -7.69 10.02 -15.05
N ARG A 108 -8.53 10.02 -16.10
CA ARG A 108 -8.28 9.29 -17.36
C ARG A 108 -7.52 10.12 -18.39
N LEU A 109 -7.47 11.43 -18.23
CA LEU A 109 -6.83 12.36 -19.18
C LEU A 109 -5.44 12.80 -18.73
N VAL A 110 -5.15 12.77 -17.42
CA VAL A 110 -3.86 13.20 -16.89
C VAL A 110 -2.72 12.24 -17.24
N THR A 111 -1.53 12.80 -17.38
CA THR A 111 -0.31 12.03 -17.62
C THR A 111 0.22 11.35 -16.34
N MET A 112 1.18 10.45 -16.49
CA MET A 112 1.88 9.84 -15.34
C MET A 112 2.68 10.85 -14.50
N ALA A 113 3.04 12.01 -15.06
CA ALA A 113 3.74 13.06 -14.32
C ALA A 113 2.78 13.88 -13.43
N GLU A 114 1.53 14.05 -13.86
CA GLU A 114 0.55 14.91 -13.20
C GLU A 114 -0.36 14.16 -12.22
N ILE A 115 -0.46 12.82 -12.38
CA ILE A 115 -1.41 12.01 -11.61
C ILE A 115 -1.23 12.17 -10.10
N ASP A 116 0.01 12.20 -9.60
CA ASP A 116 0.26 12.27 -8.16
C ASP A 116 -0.24 13.60 -7.56
N GLN A 117 -0.12 14.72 -8.28
CA GLN A 117 -0.64 16.02 -7.86
C GLN A 117 -2.17 16.07 -7.89
N LEU A 118 -2.78 15.47 -8.92
CA LEU A 118 -4.23 15.35 -9.00
C LEU A 118 -4.76 14.51 -7.82
N LEU A 119 -4.19 13.33 -7.61
CA LEU A 119 -4.62 12.42 -6.54
C LEU A 119 -4.45 13.04 -5.16
N GLN A 120 -3.41 13.86 -4.96
CA GLN A 120 -3.23 14.60 -3.72
C GLN A 120 -4.41 15.56 -3.45
N THR A 121 -4.79 16.33 -4.47
CA THR A 121 -5.91 17.28 -4.38
C THR A 121 -7.23 16.53 -4.14
N VAL A 122 -7.45 15.44 -4.88
CA VAL A 122 -8.68 14.64 -4.78
C VAL A 122 -8.79 13.96 -3.42
N MET A 123 -7.78 13.20 -2.98
CA MET A 123 -7.88 12.33 -1.79
C MET A 123 -7.67 13.03 -0.45
N PHE A 124 -6.93 14.15 -0.44
CA PHE A 124 -6.58 14.85 0.80
C PHE A 124 -7.16 16.26 0.89
N THR A 125 -7.80 16.77 -0.17
CA THR A 125 -8.47 18.09 -0.15
C THR A 125 -9.95 18.00 -0.50
N ILE A 126 -10.32 17.41 -1.65
CA ILE A 126 -11.74 17.31 -2.05
C ILE A 126 -12.49 16.24 -1.24
N TYR A 127 -11.86 15.09 -1.00
CA TYR A 127 -12.39 13.98 -0.19
C TYR A 127 -11.48 13.71 1.02
N GLY A 128 -10.96 14.80 1.59
CA GLY A 128 -9.94 14.78 2.64
C GLY A 128 -10.46 14.28 3.99
N ASN A 129 -11.78 14.35 4.24
CA ASN A 129 -12.38 13.88 5.47
C ASN A 129 -12.64 12.37 5.42
N GLN A 130 -11.56 11.60 5.54
CA GLN A 130 -11.57 10.12 5.48
C GLN A 130 -12.40 9.40 6.55
N TYR A 131 -13.04 10.13 7.47
CA TYR A 131 -13.90 9.60 8.53
C TYR A 131 -15.35 10.08 8.43
N GLU A 132 -15.69 10.77 7.34
CA GLU A 132 -17.06 11.14 6.96
C GLU A 132 -17.53 10.21 5.86
N SER A 133 -18.56 9.41 6.17
CA SER A 133 -19.05 8.36 5.28
C SER A 133 -19.47 8.89 3.91
N ARG A 134 -20.05 10.10 3.85
CA ARG A 134 -20.47 10.71 2.59
C ARG A 134 -19.29 11.00 1.65
N GLU A 135 -18.23 11.65 2.14
CA GLU A 135 -17.04 11.91 1.32
C GLU A 135 -16.38 10.59 0.89
N GLU A 136 -16.35 9.61 1.78
CA GLU A 136 -15.79 8.29 1.50
C GLU A 136 -16.57 7.58 0.39
N HIS A 137 -17.90 7.55 0.47
CA HIS A 137 -18.76 6.94 -0.55
C HIS A 137 -18.67 7.66 -1.90
N LEU A 138 -18.56 8.99 -1.91
CA LEU A 138 -18.34 9.76 -3.15
C LEU A 138 -16.98 9.45 -3.77
N LEU A 139 -15.93 9.34 -2.95
CA LEU A 139 -14.60 8.93 -3.41
C LEU A 139 -14.62 7.50 -3.98
N LEU A 140 -15.27 6.56 -3.30
CA LEU A 140 -15.42 5.19 -3.81
C LEU A 140 -16.25 5.12 -5.10
N THR A 141 -17.26 5.99 -5.25
CA THR A 141 -18.03 6.15 -6.50
C THR A 141 -17.13 6.65 -7.64
N MET A 142 -16.23 7.60 -7.35
CA MET A 142 -15.20 8.04 -8.31
C MET A 142 -14.32 6.86 -8.74
N PHE A 143 -13.83 6.07 -7.78
CA PHE A 143 -13.02 4.88 -8.03
C PHE A 143 -13.75 3.88 -8.92
N GLN A 144 -15.04 3.65 -8.67
CA GLN A 144 -15.87 2.77 -9.47
C GLN A 144 -15.87 3.15 -10.95
N SER A 145 -16.06 4.45 -11.22
CA SER A 145 -16.14 4.98 -12.57
C SER A 145 -14.81 4.81 -13.31
N VAL A 146 -13.71 5.12 -12.64
CA VAL A 146 -12.35 4.97 -13.18
C VAL A 146 -11.99 3.49 -13.41
N LEU A 147 -12.28 2.62 -12.44
CA LEU A 147 -12.05 1.18 -12.53
C LEU A 147 -12.88 0.56 -13.66
N THR A 148 -14.17 0.90 -13.74
CA THR A 148 -15.06 0.44 -14.81
C THR A 148 -14.48 0.77 -16.18
N TYR A 149 -14.08 2.02 -16.39
CA TYR A 149 -13.46 2.43 -17.64
C TYR A 149 -12.18 1.65 -17.94
N GLN A 150 -11.29 1.47 -16.96
CA GLN A 150 -10.07 0.70 -17.16
C GLN A 150 -10.35 -0.75 -17.54
N PHE A 151 -11.30 -1.39 -16.86
CA PHE A 151 -11.74 -2.73 -17.18
C PHE A 151 -12.27 -2.79 -18.59
N ASP A 152 -13.18 -1.92 -19.00
CA ASP A 152 -13.77 -1.96 -20.34
C ASP A 152 -12.72 -1.76 -21.45
N ASN A 153 -11.69 -0.92 -21.21
CA ASN A 153 -10.68 -0.55 -22.22
C ASN A 153 -9.38 -1.38 -22.18
N THR A 154 -9.19 -2.30 -21.22
CA THR A 154 -8.00 -3.15 -21.18
C THR A 154 -8.28 -4.49 -21.86
N PRO A 155 -7.59 -4.86 -22.96
CA PRO A 155 -7.89 -6.08 -23.70
C PRO A 155 -7.51 -7.35 -22.93
N ASP A 156 -6.35 -7.34 -22.27
CA ASP A 156 -5.78 -8.50 -21.57
C ASP A 156 -5.82 -8.35 -20.04
N TYR A 157 -6.42 -9.33 -19.37
CA TYR A 157 -6.52 -9.35 -17.91
C TYR A 157 -5.16 -9.60 -17.24
N SER A 158 -4.17 -10.20 -17.93
CA SER A 158 -2.90 -10.57 -17.29
C SER A 158 -2.04 -9.36 -16.90
N SER A 159 -2.27 -8.21 -17.56
CA SER A 159 -1.66 -6.91 -17.30
C SER A 159 -2.54 -5.96 -16.47
N LEU A 160 -3.83 -6.27 -16.36
CA LEU A 160 -4.82 -5.46 -15.66
C LEU A 160 -4.44 -5.33 -14.18
N LEU A 161 -4.42 -4.08 -13.68
CA LEU A 161 -3.98 -3.67 -12.32
C LEU A 161 -2.50 -3.95 -11.97
N ARG A 162 -1.77 -4.75 -12.75
CA ARG A 162 -0.31 -4.93 -12.61
C ARG A 162 0.49 -3.81 -13.26
N ALA A 163 0.03 -3.32 -14.41
CA ALA A 163 0.66 -2.18 -15.06
C ALA A 163 0.57 -0.92 -14.19
N ASN A 164 1.60 -0.06 -14.27
CA ASN A 164 1.56 1.27 -13.67
C ASN A 164 0.71 2.20 -14.51
N THR A 165 -0.57 2.29 -14.17
CA THR A 165 -1.59 3.15 -14.77
C THR A 165 -2.10 4.20 -13.78
N PRO A 166 -2.84 5.23 -14.22
CA PRO A 166 -3.43 6.22 -13.31
C PRO A 166 -4.30 5.57 -12.22
N VAL A 167 -5.08 4.56 -12.61
CA VAL A 167 -5.95 3.81 -11.70
C VAL A 167 -5.14 3.03 -10.67
N SER A 168 -4.04 2.43 -11.10
CA SER A 168 -3.16 1.69 -10.20
C SER A 168 -2.46 2.59 -9.18
N ARG A 169 -2.08 3.82 -9.60
CA ARG A 169 -1.55 4.86 -8.71
C ARG A 169 -2.62 5.34 -7.74
N MET A 170 -3.83 5.56 -8.23
CA MET A 170 -4.99 5.94 -7.44
C MET A 170 -5.27 4.91 -6.32
N MET A 171 -5.33 3.62 -6.64
CA MET A 171 -5.48 2.56 -5.64
C MET A 171 -4.33 2.56 -4.61
N THR A 172 -3.08 2.68 -5.05
CA THR A 172 -1.94 2.76 -4.11
C THR A 172 -2.02 3.98 -3.20
N THR A 173 -2.36 5.16 -3.72
CA THR A 173 -2.49 6.39 -2.92
C THR A 173 -3.63 6.29 -1.91
N TYR A 174 -4.75 5.66 -2.29
CA TYR A 174 -5.88 5.44 -1.38
C TYR A 174 -5.49 4.59 -0.16
N THR A 175 -4.71 3.53 -0.38
CA THR A 175 -4.26 2.65 0.72
C THR A 175 -3.31 3.34 1.71
N ARG A 176 -2.74 4.49 1.33
CA ARG A 176 -1.91 5.33 2.21
C ARG A 176 -2.70 6.28 3.10
N ARG A 177 -4.02 6.35 2.96
CA ARG A 177 -4.89 7.12 3.85
C ARG A 177 -4.90 6.51 5.25
N GLY A 178 -5.35 7.29 6.23
CA GLY A 178 -5.29 6.94 7.66
C GLY A 178 -5.81 5.54 8.01
N PRO A 179 -6.98 5.12 7.50
CA PRO A 179 -7.51 3.77 7.75
C PRO A 179 -6.58 2.66 7.24
N GLY A 180 -6.03 2.80 6.03
CA GLY A 180 -5.10 1.82 5.46
C GLY A 180 -3.79 1.74 6.24
N GLN A 181 -3.24 2.88 6.67
CA GLN A 181 -2.05 2.92 7.51
C GLN A 181 -2.29 2.29 8.89
N SER A 182 -3.45 2.56 9.49
CA SER A 182 -3.81 1.99 10.80
C SER A 182 -3.90 0.47 10.74
N TYR A 183 -4.47 -0.07 9.66
CA TYR A 183 -4.53 -1.49 9.40
C TYR A 183 -3.14 -2.13 9.20
N LEU A 184 -2.27 -1.50 8.39
CA LEU A 184 -0.89 -1.99 8.23
C LEU A 184 -0.15 -2.04 9.56
N LYS A 185 -0.36 -1.02 10.41
CA LYS A 185 0.24 -0.98 11.73
C LYS A 185 -0.27 -2.11 12.62
N SER A 186 -1.57 -2.37 12.67
CA SER A 186 -2.12 -3.44 13.50
C SER A 186 -1.71 -4.85 13.04
N VAL A 187 -1.52 -5.05 11.74
CA VAL A 187 -1.25 -6.39 11.17
C VAL A 187 0.25 -6.70 11.02
N LEU A 188 1.07 -5.70 10.70
CA LEU A 188 2.47 -5.92 10.31
C LEU A 188 3.49 -5.39 11.33
N ALA A 189 3.18 -4.35 12.10
CA ALA A 189 4.21 -3.66 12.89
C ALA A 189 4.91 -4.60 13.88
N ASP A 190 4.15 -5.39 14.65
CA ASP A 190 4.73 -6.27 15.65
C ASP A 190 5.63 -7.35 15.03
N ARG A 191 5.21 -7.93 13.90
CA ARG A 191 5.98 -8.96 13.17
C ARG A 191 7.26 -8.39 12.57
N ILE A 192 7.19 -7.19 12.01
CA ILE A 192 8.36 -6.50 11.44
C ILE A 192 9.34 -6.12 12.55
N ASN A 193 8.88 -5.53 13.66
CA ASN A 193 9.75 -5.15 14.77
C ASN A 193 10.40 -6.39 15.41
N SER A 194 9.64 -7.45 15.66
CA SER A 194 10.17 -8.71 16.19
C SER A 194 11.27 -9.29 15.32
N LEU A 195 11.14 -9.21 13.98
CA LEU A 195 12.14 -9.71 13.04
C LEU A 195 13.42 -8.86 13.04
N ILE A 196 13.29 -7.54 13.16
CA ILE A 196 14.43 -6.59 13.15
C ILE A 196 15.27 -6.71 14.42
N GLU A 197 14.65 -7.10 15.54
CA GLU A 197 15.35 -7.30 16.82
C GLU A 197 16.24 -8.56 16.85
N ILE A 198 16.03 -9.51 15.93
CA ILE A 198 16.83 -10.74 15.86
C ILE A 198 18.25 -10.42 15.35
N LYS A 199 19.20 -10.35 16.28
CA LYS A 199 20.62 -10.15 15.98
C LYS A 199 21.19 -11.34 15.21
N ASP A 200 22.10 -11.04 14.28
CA ASP A 200 22.85 -12.03 13.49
C ASP A 200 22.01 -12.99 12.64
N LEU A 201 20.73 -12.68 12.42
CA LEU A 201 19.87 -13.45 11.53
C LEU A 201 20.38 -13.33 10.09
N ASP A 202 20.82 -14.44 9.49
CA ASP A 202 21.14 -14.53 8.06
C ASP A 202 20.34 -15.66 7.42
N LEU A 203 19.30 -15.28 6.68
CA LEU A 203 18.43 -16.18 5.93
C LEU A 203 18.67 -16.08 4.42
N GLU A 204 19.90 -15.76 3.99
CA GLU A 204 20.27 -15.83 2.58
C GLU A 204 20.15 -17.28 2.07
N ILE A 205 19.34 -17.46 1.03
CA ILE A 205 19.08 -18.76 0.40
C ILE A 205 19.53 -18.82 -1.06
N ASN A 206 20.10 -17.75 -1.61
CA ASN A 206 20.74 -17.82 -2.92
C ASN A 206 22.03 -18.66 -2.82
N PRO A 207 22.12 -19.82 -3.48
CA PRO A 207 23.25 -20.72 -3.34
C PRO A 207 24.59 -20.09 -3.68
N LEU A 208 24.62 -19.22 -4.70
CA LEU A 208 25.85 -18.55 -5.12
C LEU A 208 26.38 -17.62 -4.03
N LYS A 209 25.51 -16.78 -3.44
CA LYS A 209 25.88 -15.88 -2.36
C LYS A 209 26.30 -16.60 -1.08
N VAL A 210 25.61 -17.70 -0.75
CA VAL A 210 25.96 -18.54 0.41
C VAL A 210 27.32 -19.19 0.19
N TYR A 211 27.60 -19.68 -1.02
CA TYR A 211 28.89 -20.26 -1.39
C TYR A 211 30.02 -19.23 -1.30
N GLU A 212 29.83 -18.04 -1.89
CA GLU A 212 30.80 -16.93 -1.84
C GLU A 212 31.12 -16.57 -0.38
N THR A 213 30.10 -16.37 0.45
CA THR A 213 30.27 -16.04 1.87
C THR A 213 30.98 -17.16 2.64
N MET A 214 30.72 -18.43 2.30
CA MET A 214 31.40 -19.57 2.90
C MET A 214 32.89 -19.59 2.53
N VAL A 215 33.23 -19.36 1.26
CA VAL A 215 34.61 -19.30 0.78
C VAL A 215 35.36 -18.13 1.43
N ASP A 216 34.76 -16.95 1.48
CA ASP A 216 35.37 -15.76 2.06
C ASP A 216 35.67 -15.94 3.56
N LYS A 217 34.81 -16.66 4.29
CA LYS A 217 35.03 -17.00 5.70
C LYS A 217 36.20 -17.96 5.91
N ILE A 218 36.38 -18.95 5.02
CA ILE A 218 37.49 -19.91 5.09
C ILE A 218 38.82 -19.18 4.86
N GLU A 219 38.88 -18.34 3.82
CA GLU A 219 40.09 -17.56 3.51
C GLU A 219 40.43 -16.55 4.61
N SER A 220 39.42 -15.86 5.15
CA SER A 220 39.61 -14.92 6.26
C SER A 220 40.05 -15.62 7.54
N GLY A 221 39.74 -16.90 7.69
CA GLY A 221 40.21 -17.77 8.77
C GLY A 221 41.67 -18.23 8.64
N GLY A 222 42.35 -17.90 7.53
CA GLY A 222 43.74 -18.28 7.27
C GLY A 222 43.94 -19.72 6.80
N GLU A 223 42.86 -20.46 6.53
CA GLU A 223 42.92 -21.81 5.99
C GLU A 223 43.03 -21.76 4.46
N PRO A 224 43.97 -22.52 3.84
CA PRO A 224 44.02 -22.62 2.39
C PRO A 224 42.73 -23.28 1.88
N LEU A 225 42.19 -22.73 0.79
CA LEU A 225 40.99 -23.26 0.14
C LEU A 225 41.16 -24.76 -0.17
N PRO A 226 40.26 -25.64 0.34
CA PRO A 226 40.28 -27.05 0.03
C PRO A 226 40.28 -27.27 -1.49
N ALA A 227 40.98 -28.31 -1.97
CA ALA A 227 41.17 -28.57 -3.40
C ALA A 227 39.86 -28.73 -4.23
N GLY A 228 38.71 -28.90 -3.57
CA GLY A 228 37.38 -28.96 -4.19
C GLY A 228 36.56 -27.66 -4.16
N LEU A 229 37.06 -26.58 -3.56
CA LEU A 229 36.38 -25.29 -3.50
C LEU A 229 37.11 -24.28 -4.39
N GLN A 230 36.44 -23.84 -5.45
CA GLN A 230 36.95 -22.85 -6.41
C GLN A 230 36.17 -21.55 -6.32
N LYS A 231 36.79 -20.42 -6.67
CA LYS A 231 36.10 -19.13 -6.83
C LYS A 231 35.50 -18.99 -8.23
N GLY A 232 34.45 -18.17 -8.35
CA GLY A 232 33.83 -17.87 -9.65
C GLY A 232 33.05 -19.05 -10.24
N ILE A 233 32.43 -19.87 -9.39
CA ILE A 233 31.57 -20.97 -9.83
C ILE A 233 30.21 -20.47 -10.33
N THR A 234 29.50 -21.31 -11.08
CA THR A 234 28.14 -20.98 -11.54
C THR A 234 27.11 -21.19 -10.43
N ALA A 235 25.92 -20.60 -10.59
CA ALA A 235 24.82 -20.76 -9.64
C ALA A 235 24.38 -22.23 -9.48
N GLU A 236 24.44 -23.02 -10.56
CA GLU A 236 24.11 -24.44 -10.57
C GLU A 236 25.13 -25.27 -9.78
N GLN A 237 26.42 -24.95 -9.94
CA GLN A 237 27.50 -25.58 -9.18
C GLN A 237 27.38 -25.26 -7.69
N ALA A 238 27.07 -23.99 -7.35
CA ALA A 238 26.85 -23.58 -5.97
C ALA A 238 25.63 -24.30 -5.36
N ALA A 239 24.56 -24.46 -6.14
CA ALA A 239 23.35 -25.18 -5.71
C ALA A 239 23.58 -26.68 -5.52
N ALA A 240 24.53 -27.28 -6.23
CA ALA A 240 24.89 -28.69 -6.10
C ALA A 240 25.83 -28.99 -4.91
N ASN A 241 26.47 -27.97 -4.33
CA ASN A 241 27.41 -28.16 -3.22
C ASN A 241 26.70 -28.59 -1.93
N GLU A 242 27.12 -29.73 -1.35
CA GLU A 242 26.47 -30.30 -0.15
C GLU A 242 26.56 -29.39 1.09
N ASN A 243 27.66 -28.68 1.29
CA ASN A 243 27.81 -27.77 2.43
C ASN A 243 26.86 -26.58 2.30
N VAL A 244 26.74 -26.01 1.08
CA VAL A 244 25.78 -24.95 0.79
C VAL A 244 24.34 -25.43 1.02
N GLN A 245 24.00 -26.65 0.60
CA GLN A 245 22.67 -27.23 0.84
C GLN A 245 22.40 -27.40 2.34
N ARG A 246 23.37 -27.88 3.12
CA ARG A 246 23.26 -28.02 4.58
C ARG A 246 23.08 -26.68 5.30
N ILE A 247 23.70 -25.60 4.80
CA ILE A 247 23.52 -24.25 5.34
C ILE A 247 22.13 -23.71 4.99
N ILE A 248 21.66 -23.93 3.76
CA ILE A 248 20.40 -23.37 3.26
C ILE A 248 19.17 -24.06 3.84
N ALA A 249 19.23 -25.38 4.08
CA ALA A 249 18.08 -26.15 4.56
C ALA A 249 17.39 -25.55 5.81
N PRO A 250 18.09 -25.32 6.95
CA PRO A 250 17.46 -24.72 8.13
C PRO A 250 17.01 -23.27 7.91
N ARG A 251 17.65 -22.53 6.98
CA ARG A 251 17.23 -21.16 6.62
C ARG A 251 15.88 -21.16 5.89
N ILE A 252 15.63 -22.16 5.06
CA ILE A 252 14.35 -22.34 4.36
C ILE A 252 13.24 -22.57 5.37
N ASP A 253 13.45 -23.49 6.32
CA ASP A 253 12.44 -23.82 7.34
C ASP A 253 12.08 -22.57 8.16
N MET A 254 13.10 -21.83 8.63
CA MET A 254 12.90 -20.56 9.34
C MET A 254 12.19 -19.50 8.48
N LEU A 255 12.53 -19.36 7.19
CA LEU A 255 11.83 -18.43 6.29
C LEU A 255 10.36 -18.80 6.11
N ILE A 256 10.04 -20.09 6.01
CA ILE A 256 8.67 -20.58 5.89
C ILE A 256 7.89 -20.28 7.18
N GLU A 257 8.49 -20.51 8.35
CA GLU A 257 7.87 -20.17 9.64
C GLU A 257 7.59 -18.68 9.77
N ILE A 258 8.57 -17.82 9.44
CA ILE A 258 8.39 -16.37 9.46
C ILE A 258 7.29 -15.95 8.48
N ALA A 259 7.32 -16.44 7.24
CA ALA A 259 6.32 -16.08 6.23
C ALA A 259 4.91 -16.55 6.62
N ASN A 260 4.77 -17.72 7.24
CA ASN A 260 3.50 -18.19 7.79
C ASN A 260 3.00 -17.25 8.89
N SER A 261 3.86 -16.85 9.82
CA SER A 261 3.50 -15.93 10.90
C SER A 261 3.00 -14.56 10.40
N PHE A 262 3.56 -14.04 9.30
CA PHE A 262 3.04 -12.85 8.62
C PHE A 262 1.71 -13.11 7.93
N LEU A 263 1.57 -14.25 7.25
CA LEU A 263 0.34 -14.61 6.57
C LEU A 263 -0.82 -14.79 7.55
N ASP A 264 -0.56 -15.39 8.71
CA ASP A 264 -1.54 -15.61 9.76
C ASP A 264 -2.12 -14.28 10.26
N THR A 265 -1.26 -13.29 10.60
CA THR A 265 -1.75 -11.98 11.06
C THR A 265 -2.54 -11.23 9.97
N ILE A 266 -2.18 -11.41 8.70
CA ILE A 266 -2.91 -10.81 7.58
C ILE A 266 -4.29 -11.45 7.40
N ILE A 267 -4.39 -12.78 7.49
CA ILE A 267 -5.65 -13.50 7.37
C ILE A 267 -6.56 -13.19 8.56
N ASP A 268 -6.00 -13.19 9.77
CA ASP A 268 -6.74 -12.89 11.01
C ASP A 268 -7.23 -11.43 11.03
N GLY A 269 -6.52 -10.52 10.36
CA GLY A 269 -6.88 -9.10 10.20
C GLY A 269 -8.03 -8.80 9.23
N LEU A 270 -8.78 -9.81 8.76
CA LEU A 270 -9.83 -9.62 7.76
C LEU A 270 -10.87 -8.56 8.18
N GLU A 271 -11.32 -8.60 9.44
CA GLU A 271 -12.37 -7.71 9.94
C GLU A 271 -11.88 -6.30 10.22
N GLU A 272 -10.60 -6.14 10.53
CA GLU A 272 -9.92 -4.86 10.68
C GLU A 272 -9.60 -4.21 9.33
N THR A 273 -9.73 -4.95 8.22
CA THR A 273 -9.45 -4.41 6.90
C THR A 273 -10.46 -3.28 6.58
N PRO A 274 -9.99 -2.06 6.26
CA PRO A 274 -10.86 -0.90 6.04
C PRO A 274 -11.91 -1.15 4.97
N TYR A 275 -13.14 -0.68 5.24
CA TYR A 275 -14.30 -0.86 4.36
C TYR A 275 -13.99 -0.54 2.89
N GLY A 276 -13.41 0.62 2.59
CA GLY A 276 -13.17 0.99 1.20
C GLY A 276 -12.09 0.16 0.50
N ILE A 277 -11.13 -0.43 1.25
CA ILE A 277 -10.18 -1.41 0.68
C ILE A 277 -10.92 -2.70 0.31
N ARG A 278 -11.75 -3.23 1.23
CA ARG A 278 -12.62 -4.40 0.98
C ARG A 278 -13.57 -4.14 -0.20
N TRP A 279 -14.14 -2.94 -0.26
CA TRP A 279 -15.04 -2.52 -1.33
C TRP A 279 -14.33 -2.42 -2.69
N ILE A 280 -13.10 -1.91 -2.75
CA ILE A 280 -12.30 -1.94 -3.98
C ILE A 280 -12.05 -3.39 -4.42
N CYS A 281 -11.72 -4.30 -3.50
CA CYS A 281 -11.60 -5.74 -3.81
C CYS A 281 -12.92 -6.31 -4.37
N LYS A 282 -14.07 -5.96 -3.77
CA LYS A 282 -15.41 -6.33 -4.28
C LYS A 282 -15.63 -5.81 -5.70
N GLN A 283 -15.28 -4.56 -5.99
CA GLN A 283 -15.41 -3.99 -7.33
C GLN A 283 -14.52 -4.68 -8.36
N ILE A 284 -13.26 -4.99 -8.00
CA ILE A 284 -12.35 -5.77 -8.86
C ILE A 284 -13.01 -7.12 -9.21
N ARG A 285 -13.55 -7.84 -8.22
CA ARG A 285 -14.26 -9.11 -8.44
C ARG A 285 -15.47 -8.94 -9.35
N SER A 286 -16.33 -7.97 -9.07
CA SER A 286 -17.55 -7.72 -9.84
C SER A 286 -17.26 -7.37 -11.30
N LEU A 287 -16.32 -6.44 -11.53
CA LEU A 287 -15.92 -6.02 -12.87
C LEU A 287 -15.24 -7.14 -13.66
N THR A 288 -14.40 -7.97 -13.01
CA THR A 288 -13.82 -9.15 -13.65
C THR A 288 -14.90 -10.12 -14.10
N ARG A 289 -15.88 -10.44 -13.25
CA ARG A 289 -16.98 -11.36 -13.62
C ARG A 289 -17.88 -10.78 -14.72
N ARG A 290 -18.09 -9.45 -14.71
CA ARG A 290 -18.88 -8.77 -15.75
C ARG A 290 -18.18 -8.83 -17.11
N LYS A 291 -16.88 -8.53 -17.15
CA LYS A 291 -16.10 -8.52 -18.39
C LYS A 291 -15.75 -9.92 -18.88
N TYR A 292 -15.52 -10.84 -17.95
CA TYR A 292 -15.09 -12.22 -18.21
C TYR A 292 -15.96 -13.18 -17.39
N PRO A 293 -17.18 -13.52 -17.87
CA PRO A 293 -18.11 -14.39 -17.15
C PRO A 293 -17.55 -15.79 -16.85
N ASP A 294 -16.69 -16.29 -17.74
CA ASP A 294 -16.04 -17.61 -17.62
C ASP A 294 -14.69 -17.56 -16.87
N ALA A 295 -14.33 -16.41 -16.29
CA ALA A 295 -13.08 -16.30 -15.54
C ALA A 295 -13.09 -17.23 -14.33
N GLN A 296 -12.05 -18.06 -14.24
CA GLN A 296 -11.83 -18.90 -13.06
C GLN A 296 -11.63 -18.05 -11.81
N GLU A 297 -12.08 -18.57 -10.67
CA GLU A 297 -11.93 -17.92 -9.37
C GLU A 297 -10.47 -17.57 -9.05
N GLN A 298 -9.53 -18.41 -9.46
CA GLN A 298 -8.10 -18.15 -9.32
C GLN A 298 -7.64 -16.88 -10.04
N THR A 299 -8.21 -16.59 -11.22
CA THR A 299 -7.92 -15.36 -11.98
C THR A 299 -8.42 -14.13 -11.24
N ILE A 300 -9.61 -14.22 -10.64
CA ILE A 300 -10.17 -13.16 -9.80
C ILE A 300 -9.28 -12.92 -8.58
N CYS A 301 -8.90 -13.98 -7.85
CA CYS A 301 -8.00 -13.89 -6.70
C CYS A 301 -6.64 -13.28 -7.08
N THR A 302 -6.14 -13.59 -8.28
CA THR A 302 -4.88 -13.01 -8.79
C THR A 302 -4.99 -11.50 -9.00
N LEU A 303 -6.11 -11.00 -9.51
CA LEU A 303 -6.34 -9.56 -9.69
C LEU A 303 -6.50 -8.84 -8.35
N ILE A 304 -7.24 -9.44 -7.40
CA ILE A 304 -7.36 -8.93 -6.03
C ILE A 304 -5.98 -8.90 -5.36
N GLY A 305 -5.19 -9.96 -5.49
CA GLY A 305 -3.81 -10.02 -4.99
C GLY A 305 -2.87 -9.01 -5.64
N GLY A 306 -3.12 -8.63 -6.90
CA GLY A 306 -2.44 -7.54 -7.58
C GLY A 306 -2.73 -6.15 -7.00
N PHE A 307 -3.82 -5.99 -6.26
CA PHE A 307 -4.10 -4.80 -5.47
C PHE A 307 -3.65 -4.99 -4.01
N PHE A 308 -4.23 -5.96 -3.31
CA PHE A 308 -4.07 -6.13 -1.87
C PHE A 308 -2.62 -6.49 -1.47
N PHE A 309 -1.99 -7.47 -2.13
CA PHE A 309 -0.62 -7.84 -1.77
C PHE A 309 0.40 -6.95 -2.47
N LEU A 310 0.31 -6.82 -3.79
CA LEU A 310 1.33 -6.12 -4.58
C LEU A 310 1.38 -4.61 -4.30
N ARG A 311 0.25 -3.97 -4.04
CA ARG A 311 0.16 -2.50 -3.95
C ARG A 311 -0.10 -1.97 -2.55
N PHE A 312 -0.45 -2.83 -1.60
CA PHE A 312 -0.75 -2.44 -0.23
C PHE A 312 0.17 -3.13 0.80
N ILE A 313 0.09 -4.46 0.95
CA ILE A 313 0.85 -5.20 1.97
C ILE A 313 2.36 -5.24 1.68
N ASN A 314 2.77 -5.75 0.51
CA ASN A 314 4.18 -6.03 0.22
C ASN A 314 5.06 -4.77 0.21
N PRO A 315 4.62 -3.62 -0.34
CA PRO A 315 5.37 -2.37 -0.20
C PRO A 315 5.66 -2.01 1.27
N ALA A 316 4.70 -2.23 2.17
CA ALA A 316 4.87 -1.95 3.60
C ALA A 316 5.84 -2.92 4.29
N ILE A 317 5.89 -4.18 3.85
CA ILE A 317 6.86 -5.16 4.33
C ILE A 317 8.28 -4.82 3.85
N VAL A 318 8.44 -4.39 2.59
CA VAL A 318 9.76 -4.12 1.98
C VAL A 318 10.35 -2.77 2.43
N THR A 319 9.51 -1.74 2.59
CA THR A 319 9.95 -0.40 3.04
C THR A 319 9.18 0.09 4.27
N PRO A 320 9.25 -0.64 5.40
CA PRO A 320 8.41 -0.39 6.59
C PRO A 320 8.54 1.01 7.18
N ARG A 321 9.72 1.63 7.08
CA ARG A 321 9.94 3.01 7.53
C ARG A 321 9.09 4.02 6.76
N SER A 322 8.95 3.85 5.44
CA SER A 322 8.11 4.70 4.58
C SER A 322 6.61 4.54 4.84
N TYR A 323 6.23 3.54 5.63
CA TYR A 323 4.87 3.28 6.10
C TYR A 323 4.74 3.50 7.62
N MET A 324 5.74 4.13 8.25
CA MET A 324 5.74 4.43 9.70
C MET A 324 5.51 3.18 10.58
N LEU A 325 5.93 2.01 10.12
CA LEU A 325 5.82 0.75 10.88
C LEU A 325 7.00 0.52 11.83
N ILE A 326 8.12 1.21 11.56
CA ILE A 326 9.35 1.16 12.34
C ILE A 326 9.98 2.54 12.41
N GLU A 327 10.75 2.79 13.47
CA GLU A 327 11.45 4.06 13.67
C GLU A 327 12.85 4.05 13.05
N GLN A 328 13.59 2.95 13.24
CA GLN A 328 14.98 2.82 12.82
C GLN A 328 15.11 2.03 11.51
N MET A 329 16.16 2.32 10.74
CA MET A 329 16.43 1.59 9.52
C MET A 329 16.93 0.17 9.87
N PRO A 330 16.33 -0.90 9.31
CA PRO A 330 16.78 -2.26 9.57
C PRO A 330 18.21 -2.47 9.08
N ALA A 331 18.93 -3.37 9.75
CA ALA A 331 20.18 -3.91 9.21
C ALA A 331 19.92 -4.66 7.88
N GLU A 332 20.98 -4.88 7.11
CA GLU A 332 20.87 -5.47 5.76
C GLU A 332 20.24 -6.87 5.76
N ASN A 333 20.50 -7.71 6.77
CA ASN A 333 19.95 -9.06 6.81
C ASN A 333 18.44 -9.10 7.13
N PRO A 334 17.91 -8.41 8.17
CA PRO A 334 16.46 -8.27 8.35
C PRO A 334 15.75 -7.67 7.13
N LYS A 335 16.34 -6.64 6.50
CA LYS A 335 15.80 -6.04 5.26
C LYS A 335 15.69 -7.07 4.12
N ARG A 336 16.70 -7.91 3.95
CA ARG A 336 16.67 -9.01 2.97
C ARG A 336 15.61 -10.06 3.32
N THR A 337 15.49 -10.39 4.60
CA THR A 337 14.47 -11.33 5.09
C THR A 337 13.05 -10.82 4.82
N LEU A 338 12.76 -9.55 5.12
CA LEU A 338 11.50 -8.90 4.77
C LEU A 338 11.24 -8.95 3.26
N THR A 339 12.28 -8.77 2.44
CA THR A 339 12.16 -8.90 0.98
C THR A 339 11.79 -10.33 0.56
N TYR A 340 12.34 -11.36 1.21
CA TYR A 340 11.94 -12.75 0.97
C TYR A 340 10.48 -12.99 1.36
N VAL A 341 10.05 -12.52 2.54
CA VAL A 341 8.65 -12.63 2.99
C VAL A 341 7.71 -12.00 1.97
N ALA A 342 7.98 -10.76 1.53
CA ALA A 342 7.18 -10.09 0.52
C ALA A 342 7.13 -10.86 -0.81
N LYS A 343 8.25 -11.42 -1.28
CA LYS A 343 8.28 -12.27 -2.48
C LYS A 343 7.48 -13.56 -2.31
N MET A 344 7.55 -14.21 -1.14
CA MET A 344 6.79 -15.42 -0.84
C MET A 344 5.29 -15.15 -0.84
N LEU A 345 4.85 -14.08 -0.15
CA LEU A 345 3.45 -13.64 -0.16
C LEU A 345 2.99 -13.24 -1.57
N GLN A 346 3.84 -12.57 -2.34
CA GLN A 346 3.52 -12.21 -3.72
C GLN A 346 3.34 -13.43 -4.63
N ASN A 347 4.21 -14.43 -4.48
CA ASN A 347 4.16 -15.69 -5.21
C ASN A 347 2.97 -16.55 -4.80
N LEU A 348 2.51 -16.42 -3.55
CA LEU A 348 1.29 -17.06 -3.06
C LEU A 348 0.02 -16.39 -3.62
N ALA A 349 -0.01 -15.05 -3.67
CA ALA A 349 -1.14 -14.28 -4.19
C ALA A 349 -1.26 -14.35 -5.73
N ASN A 350 -0.18 -14.67 -6.44
CA ASN A 350 -0.12 -14.81 -7.90
C ASN A 350 0.19 -16.26 -8.31
N LYS A 351 0.36 -16.49 -9.61
CA LYS A 351 1.04 -17.69 -10.11
C LYS A 351 2.56 -17.52 -9.94
N PRO A 352 3.26 -18.37 -9.19
CA PRO A 352 4.70 -18.26 -9.00
C PRO A 352 5.44 -18.44 -10.33
N SER A 353 6.52 -17.68 -10.51
CA SER A 353 7.47 -17.84 -11.62
C SER A 353 8.89 -17.84 -11.07
N TYR A 354 9.59 -18.96 -11.29
CA TYR A 354 10.96 -19.16 -10.80
C TYR A 354 12.02 -18.95 -11.88
N ALA A 355 11.64 -18.47 -13.06
CA ALA A 355 12.55 -18.33 -14.20
C ALA A 355 13.76 -17.40 -13.92
N LYS A 356 13.56 -16.35 -13.11
CA LYS A 356 14.62 -15.41 -12.72
C LYS A 356 15.38 -15.82 -11.46
N GLU A 357 14.73 -16.58 -10.57
CA GLU A 357 15.27 -16.95 -9.26
C GLU A 357 14.96 -18.42 -8.97
N PRO A 358 15.64 -19.38 -9.63
CA PRO A 358 15.32 -20.81 -9.54
C PRO A 358 15.38 -21.34 -8.11
N TYR A 359 16.27 -20.79 -7.28
CA TYR A 359 16.44 -21.18 -5.88
C TYR A 359 15.18 -20.96 -5.03
N MET A 360 14.29 -20.02 -5.41
CA MET A 360 13.01 -19.78 -4.72
C MET A 360 12.02 -20.95 -4.87
N GLN A 361 12.26 -21.90 -5.78
CA GLN A 361 11.45 -23.10 -5.93
C GLN A 361 11.48 -23.97 -4.65
N LYS A 362 12.55 -23.89 -3.85
CA LYS A 362 12.63 -24.61 -2.58
C LYS A 362 11.59 -24.13 -1.54
N LEU A 363 11.01 -22.94 -1.74
CA LEU A 363 9.93 -22.38 -0.94
C LEU A 363 8.52 -22.77 -1.46
N ALA A 364 8.42 -23.63 -2.48
CA ALA A 364 7.14 -24.13 -2.98
C ALA A 364 6.24 -24.78 -1.91
N PRO A 365 6.76 -25.48 -0.87
CA PRO A 365 5.90 -26.02 0.20
C PRO A 365 5.03 -24.95 0.89
N PHE A 366 5.58 -23.75 1.12
CA PHE A 366 4.80 -22.62 1.65
C PHE A 366 3.61 -22.26 0.74
N ILE A 367 3.81 -22.24 -0.58
CA ILE A 367 2.73 -21.92 -1.52
C ILE A 367 1.67 -23.03 -1.50
N GLN A 368 2.09 -24.28 -1.54
CA GLN A 368 1.19 -25.44 -1.60
C GLN A 368 0.30 -25.52 -0.35
N GLN A 369 0.87 -25.30 0.84
CA GLN A 369 0.15 -25.35 2.10
C GLN A 369 -0.84 -24.19 2.27
N ASN A 370 -0.55 -23.04 1.66
CA ASN A 370 -1.28 -21.80 1.94
C ASN A 370 -2.26 -21.36 0.86
N LYS A 371 -2.25 -22.03 -0.31
CA LYS A 371 -3.03 -21.61 -1.48
C LYS A 371 -4.54 -21.56 -1.23
N GLU A 372 -5.09 -22.54 -0.52
CA GLU A 372 -6.53 -22.60 -0.28
C GLU A 372 -6.97 -21.50 0.69
N ARG A 373 -6.26 -21.34 1.82
CA ARG A 373 -6.57 -20.31 2.81
C ARG A 373 -6.43 -18.89 2.26
N ILE A 374 -5.43 -18.62 1.42
CA ILE A 374 -5.30 -17.30 0.82
C ILE A 374 -6.42 -17.02 -0.18
N ASN A 375 -6.82 -18.00 -1.00
CA ASN A 375 -7.92 -17.81 -1.94
C ASN A 375 -9.23 -17.54 -1.19
N LYS A 376 -9.49 -18.28 -0.11
CA LYS A 376 -10.62 -18.03 0.78
C LYS A 376 -10.59 -16.60 1.35
N PHE A 377 -9.45 -16.17 1.89
CA PHE A 377 -9.28 -14.80 2.40
C PHE A 377 -9.56 -13.73 1.33
N MET A 378 -9.08 -13.92 0.09
CA MET A 378 -9.34 -12.98 -1.01
C MET A 378 -10.82 -12.87 -1.37
N ILE A 379 -11.57 -13.96 -1.24
CA ILE A 379 -13.01 -13.99 -1.48
C ILE A 379 -13.74 -13.29 -0.34
N ASP A 380 -13.38 -13.62 0.90
CA ASP A 380 -13.99 -13.05 2.11
C ASP A 380 -13.73 -11.53 2.21
N LEU A 381 -12.60 -11.03 1.67
CA LEU A 381 -12.33 -9.60 1.50
C LEU A 381 -13.39 -8.88 0.67
N CYS A 382 -14.03 -9.57 -0.29
CA CYS A 382 -15.04 -8.99 -1.16
C CYS A 382 -16.44 -8.95 -0.54
N GLU A 383 -16.66 -9.62 0.58
CA GLU A 383 -17.98 -9.75 1.22
C GLU A 383 -18.27 -8.52 2.09
N VAL A 384 -18.64 -7.43 1.42
CA VAL A 384 -19.05 -6.16 2.06
C VAL A 384 -20.31 -5.59 1.43
N GLN A 385 -21.12 -4.92 2.26
CA GLN A 385 -22.35 -4.29 1.83
C GLN A 385 -22.11 -3.11 0.90
N ASP A 386 -23.05 -2.87 -0.01
CA ASP A 386 -23.04 -1.66 -0.84
C ASP A 386 -23.46 -0.44 -0.02
N PHE A 387 -23.01 0.75 -0.43
CA PHE A 387 -23.28 2.00 0.28
C PHE A 387 -24.31 2.88 -0.44
N TYR A 388 -24.90 2.44 -1.56
CA TYR A 388 -25.75 3.29 -2.40
C TYR A 388 -26.98 3.81 -1.66
N GLU A 389 -27.65 2.97 -0.87
CA GLU A 389 -28.81 3.38 -0.07
C GLU A 389 -28.44 4.45 0.95
N THR A 390 -27.31 4.26 1.65
CA THR A 390 -26.78 5.25 2.60
C THR A 390 -26.43 6.57 1.91
N LEU A 391 -25.79 6.50 0.74
CA LEU A 391 -25.42 7.68 -0.03
C LEU A 391 -26.63 8.43 -0.58
N GLU A 392 -27.68 7.72 -1.00
CA GLU A 392 -28.94 8.31 -1.40
C GLU A 392 -29.59 9.06 -0.23
N MET A 393 -29.68 8.44 0.94
CA MET A 393 -30.18 9.11 2.16
C MET A 393 -29.35 10.36 2.51
N ASP A 394 -28.03 10.27 2.47
CA ASP A 394 -27.13 11.41 2.74
C ASP A 394 -27.37 12.56 1.75
N ASN A 395 -27.61 12.24 0.47
CA ASN A 395 -27.91 13.23 -0.56
C ASN A 395 -29.28 13.89 -0.33
N TYR A 396 -30.31 13.12 0.04
CA TYR A 396 -31.62 13.67 0.41
C TYR A 396 -31.51 14.63 1.60
N VAL A 397 -30.79 14.25 2.66
CA VAL A 397 -30.57 15.09 3.85
C VAL A 397 -29.78 16.36 3.51
N ALA A 398 -28.79 16.27 2.62
CA ALA A 398 -28.03 17.43 2.18
C ALA A 398 -28.88 18.42 1.37
N LEU A 399 -29.79 17.92 0.52
CA LEU A 399 -30.73 18.74 -0.24
C LEU A 399 -31.77 19.38 0.68
N SER A 400 -32.33 18.63 1.64
CA SER A 400 -33.35 19.16 2.57
C SER A 400 -32.80 20.25 3.50
N LYS A 401 -31.50 20.21 3.84
CA LYS A 401 -30.86 21.29 4.62
C LYS A 401 -30.67 22.57 3.80
N ARG A 402 -30.47 22.47 2.49
CA ARG A 402 -30.42 23.63 1.59
C ARG A 402 -31.77 24.34 1.48
N ASP A 403 -32.86 23.59 1.51
CA ASP A 403 -34.22 24.14 1.45
C ASP A 403 -34.67 24.82 2.77
N LEU A 404 -33.96 24.59 3.88
CA LEU A 404 -34.21 25.23 5.18
C LEU A 404 -33.39 26.52 5.39
N GLU A 405 -32.38 26.78 4.53
CA GLU A 405 -31.52 27.98 4.57
C GLU A 405 -31.79 28.97 3.42
N LEU A 406 -32.82 28.70 2.60
CA LEU A 406 -33.43 29.63 1.64
C LEU A 406 -34.77 30.14 2.19
#